data_AF-A0A7X7C7Q5-F1
#
_entry.id   AF-A0A7X7C7Q5-F1
#
_cell.length_a   1.000
_cell.length_b   1.000
_cell.length_c   1.000
_cell.angle_alpha   90.00
_cell.angle_beta   90.00
_cell.angle_gamma   90.00
#
_symmetry.space_group_name_H-M   'P 1'
#
loop_
_entity.id
_entity.type
_entity.pdbx_description
1 polymer ?
#
loop_
_entity_poly.entity_id
_entity_poly.type
_entity_poly.pdbx_seq_one_letter_code
_entity_poly.pdbx_strand_id
1 'polypeptide(L)'
;MEPDIQRTDQTDLIDVGDIETPLGDDWTEPPTPAAPDSFFGSGKNAEDPGTPYPAELRDRFAAFSIDLMVLYTAYWPLMLFYRAIALGSAAGPIPAAGIHGILLNGIFLLIALLYFVLGEFIFSATLGKMLCRLSVMKTDAAEMTFLSTLARNILRPLDIILFPTLILTGLMENTPWSRRLGDLAARTMVLKRPSRFRKQFALSLEIIASATRRTAAFAIDIAILAVLLSGYALLLSPETPISSMIQILFLPIILFLFFAIPEIISHSSPGKWILGLSISSEEGFAADLPSVVIRTLWRPFDNNFMGFATALFSSRKQRPGDSSANTIVIKAVREMSGFLILAFWLIISGTFLYFGLNNPYNLTRSDFKINFLPSIDMTASLSSARAEPLEELGVVDFQFSEGIHRSPRQPSIYQPGESVYMTFDVDGYMLGDGKAWIQEDLSITYPDGNVGLKLENINEFNSELERSGAIRFENNIALPADAQPGRYTVTLSIRDRNASKEIKEQRFFYVTPKESSIRGEEPPSDEEPTPTNQAEGEEPEEKQDEESEDSENLSLDTQPYEED
;
A
#
# COMPACT_ATOMS: atom_id res chain seq x y z
N MET A 1 -53.37 -65.76 25.66
CA MET A 1 -53.05 -66.19 24.29
C MET A 1 -53.98 -65.44 23.35
N GLU A 2 -53.46 -65.07 22.19
CA GLU A 2 -54.06 -64.27 21.12
C GLU A 2 -55.16 -65.00 20.33
N PRO A 3 -55.83 -64.35 19.34
CA PRO A 3 -56.16 -62.91 19.18
C PRO A 3 -57.66 -62.72 18.80
N ASP A 4 -58.08 -61.52 18.37
CA ASP A 4 -58.50 -61.32 16.96
C ASP A 4 -58.51 -59.82 16.57
N ILE A 5 -58.63 -59.51 15.27
CA ILE A 5 -58.60 -58.18 14.66
C ILE A 5 -59.80 -58.03 13.70
N GLN A 6 -60.65 -57.01 13.87
CA GLN A 6 -61.48 -56.51 12.75
C GLN A 6 -61.57 -54.97 12.73
N ARG A 7 -61.59 -54.42 11.51
CA ARG A 7 -61.92 -53.03 11.21
C ARG A 7 -63.43 -52.85 11.13
N THR A 8 -63.89 -51.62 11.35
CA THR A 8 -65.13 -51.11 10.74
C THR A 8 -64.87 -49.72 10.17
N ASP A 9 -64.84 -49.61 8.84
CA ASP A 9 -65.00 -48.32 8.17
C ASP A 9 -66.48 -47.91 8.27
N GLN A 10 -66.77 -46.70 8.72
CA GLN A 10 -68.07 -46.07 8.46
C GLN A 10 -67.91 -44.55 8.37
N THR A 11 -68.28 -44.00 7.21
CA THR A 11 -68.16 -42.58 6.87
C THR A 11 -69.49 -41.88 7.11
N ASP A 12 -69.60 -41.11 8.19
CA ASP A 12 -70.71 -40.16 8.36
C ASP A 12 -70.35 -38.85 7.65
N LEU A 13 -71.15 -38.51 6.64
CA LEU A 13 -71.11 -37.21 5.96
C LEU A 13 -71.78 -36.18 6.85
N ILE A 14 -71.05 -35.16 7.28
CA ILE A 14 -71.62 -34.03 8.02
C ILE A 14 -72.37 -33.12 7.04
N ASP A 15 -73.62 -32.82 7.39
CA ASP A 15 -74.51 -31.98 6.57
C ASP A 15 -74.05 -30.52 6.56
N VAL A 16 -74.12 -29.86 5.39
CA VAL A 16 -73.55 -28.52 5.15
C VAL A 16 -74.61 -27.44 5.37
N GLY A 17 -75.40 -27.59 6.44
CA GLY A 17 -76.48 -26.67 6.83
C GLY A 17 -76.15 -25.80 8.04
N ASP A 18 -75.65 -26.39 9.13
CA ASP A 18 -75.67 -25.79 10.46
C ASP A 18 -74.29 -25.27 10.96
N ILE A 19 -73.56 -24.54 10.11
CA ILE A 19 -72.35 -23.80 10.51
C ILE A 19 -72.48 -22.32 10.13
N GLU A 20 -73.42 -21.62 10.77
CA GLU A 20 -73.39 -20.16 10.89
C GLU A 20 -72.32 -19.73 11.90
N THR A 21 -71.03 -20.01 11.62
CA THR A 21 -69.94 -19.33 12.32
C THR A 21 -69.93 -17.85 11.89
N PRO A 22 -70.06 -16.88 12.81
CA PRO A 22 -69.93 -15.49 12.45
C PRO A 22 -68.54 -15.22 11.86
N LEU A 23 -68.50 -14.49 10.75
CA LEU A 23 -67.27 -13.85 10.27
C LEU A 23 -66.90 -12.71 11.23
N GLY A 24 -66.28 -13.07 12.35
CA GLY A 24 -65.54 -12.11 13.17
C GLY A 24 -64.25 -11.72 12.45
N ASP A 25 -63.91 -10.44 12.48
CA ASP A 25 -62.73 -9.87 11.78
C ASP A 25 -61.38 -10.26 12.41
N ASP A 26 -61.26 -11.45 13.01
CA ASP A 26 -60.04 -11.97 13.64
C ASP A 26 -59.07 -12.57 12.61
N TRP A 27 -58.80 -11.79 11.56
CA TRP A 27 -57.60 -11.95 10.75
C TRP A 27 -56.39 -11.58 11.61
N THR A 28 -55.97 -12.51 12.46
CA THR A 28 -54.66 -12.44 13.12
C THR A 28 -53.60 -12.26 12.04
N GLU A 29 -52.98 -11.07 12.01
CA GLU A 29 -51.90 -10.79 11.07
C GLU A 29 -50.80 -11.85 11.25
N PRO A 30 -50.18 -12.35 10.16
CA PRO A 30 -49.01 -13.20 10.29
C PRO A 30 -47.98 -12.46 11.14
N PRO A 31 -47.48 -13.07 12.23
CA PRO A 31 -46.93 -12.34 13.37
C PRO A 31 -45.86 -11.36 12.90
N THR A 32 -46.13 -10.07 13.12
CA THR A 32 -45.33 -8.96 12.60
C THR A 32 -43.88 -9.22 12.99
N PRO A 33 -42.93 -9.32 12.03
CA PRO A 33 -41.57 -9.79 12.30
C PRO A 33 -40.98 -8.92 13.41
N ALA A 34 -40.66 -9.58 14.54
CA ALA A 34 -40.51 -8.90 15.82
C ALA A 34 -39.57 -7.69 15.71
N ALA A 35 -40.04 -6.53 16.19
CA ALA A 35 -39.27 -5.29 16.12
C ALA A 35 -37.86 -5.56 16.70
N PRO A 36 -36.77 -5.20 15.99
CA PRO A 36 -35.41 -5.61 16.37
C PRO A 36 -35.05 -5.19 17.79
N ASP A 37 -35.67 -4.11 18.26
CA ASP A 37 -35.78 -3.58 19.61
C ASP A 37 -36.07 -4.64 20.71
N SER A 38 -36.72 -5.77 20.41
CA SER A 38 -36.95 -6.88 21.37
C SER A 38 -35.77 -7.85 21.48
N PHE A 39 -34.82 -7.80 20.54
CA PHE A 39 -33.65 -8.69 20.48
C PHE A 39 -32.34 -7.96 20.85
N PHE A 40 -32.34 -6.62 20.78
CA PHE A 40 -31.20 -5.78 21.15
C PHE A 40 -31.49 -5.01 22.44
N GLY A 41 -30.57 -5.07 23.40
CA GLY A 41 -30.68 -4.32 24.66
C GLY A 41 -30.86 -2.83 24.40
N SER A 42 -31.95 -2.24 24.89
CA SER A 42 -32.31 -0.84 24.65
C SER A 42 -31.18 0.08 25.14
N GLY A 43 -30.70 0.93 24.22
CA GLY A 43 -29.43 1.64 24.33
C GLY A 43 -29.38 2.75 25.39
N LYS A 44 -29.35 2.37 26.67
CA LYS A 44 -28.77 3.12 27.82
C LYS A 44 -28.76 2.33 29.13
N ASN A 45 -29.67 1.36 29.33
CA ASN A 45 -29.75 0.56 30.55
C ASN A 45 -29.30 -0.88 30.26
N ALA A 46 -28.03 -1.19 30.52
CA ALA A 46 -27.46 -2.52 30.27
C ALA A 46 -27.75 -3.48 31.43
N GLU A 47 -28.96 -4.05 31.48
CA GLU A 47 -29.37 -5.00 32.52
C GLU A 47 -28.83 -6.43 32.31
N ASP A 48 -28.37 -6.79 31.10
CA ASP A 48 -27.53 -7.97 30.85
C ASP A 48 -26.19 -7.58 30.19
N PRO A 49 -25.04 -7.75 30.88
CA PRO A 49 -23.70 -7.47 30.35
C PRO A 49 -23.23 -8.45 29.26
N GLY A 50 -24.05 -9.44 28.88
CA GLY A 50 -23.85 -10.32 27.74
C GLY A 50 -24.37 -9.80 26.40
N THR A 51 -25.33 -8.86 26.39
CA THR A 51 -26.08 -8.48 25.18
C THR A 51 -25.23 -7.71 24.15
N PRO A 52 -25.30 -8.06 22.85
CA PRO A 52 -24.73 -7.23 21.78
C PRO A 52 -25.52 -5.93 21.63
N TYR A 53 -24.82 -4.80 21.54
CA TYR A 53 -25.42 -3.48 21.34
C TYR A 53 -24.98 -2.86 20.00
N PRO A 54 -25.65 -1.81 19.50
CA PRO A 54 -25.32 -1.19 18.22
C PRO A 54 -23.94 -0.52 18.28
N ALA A 55 -23.07 -0.81 17.32
CA ALA A 55 -21.73 -0.23 17.29
C ALA A 55 -21.79 1.30 17.04
N GLU A 56 -21.10 2.07 17.87
CA GLU A 56 -21.02 3.53 17.76
C GLU A 56 -20.22 3.99 16.53
N LEU A 57 -20.35 5.26 16.14
CA LEU A 57 -19.57 5.83 15.04
C LEU A 57 -18.05 5.75 15.30
N ARG A 58 -17.59 6.02 16.54
CA ARG A 58 -16.16 5.90 16.91
C ARG A 58 -15.61 4.48 16.72
N ASP A 59 -16.41 3.47 17.05
CA ASP A 59 -16.02 2.06 16.90
C ASP A 59 -15.94 1.66 15.42
N ARG A 60 -16.95 2.07 14.64
CA ARG A 60 -17.01 1.84 13.19
C ARG A 60 -15.87 2.53 12.45
N PHE A 61 -15.47 3.73 12.89
CA PHE A 61 -14.33 4.46 12.32
C PHE A 61 -13.00 3.83 12.73
N ALA A 62 -12.80 3.50 14.01
CA ALA A 62 -11.58 2.84 14.47
C ALA A 62 -11.35 1.48 13.78
N ALA A 63 -12.39 0.66 13.64
CA ALA A 63 -12.32 -0.59 12.86
C ALA A 63 -11.94 -0.33 11.40
N PHE A 64 -12.53 0.68 10.76
CA PHE A 64 -12.19 1.07 9.39
C PHE A 64 -10.75 1.61 9.28
N SER A 65 -10.23 2.33 10.27
CA SER A 65 -8.83 2.79 10.28
C SER A 65 -7.84 1.63 10.40
N ILE A 66 -8.18 0.56 11.14
CA ILE A 66 -7.36 -0.67 11.16
C ILE A 66 -7.42 -1.37 9.81
N ASP A 67 -8.60 -1.53 9.22
CA ASP A 67 -8.76 -2.11 7.87
C ASP A 67 -7.96 -1.33 6.81
N LEU A 68 -7.99 0.01 6.88
CA LEU A 68 -7.20 0.89 6.02
C LEU A 68 -5.69 0.70 6.23
N MET A 69 -5.24 0.53 7.48
CA MET A 69 -3.82 0.26 7.78
C MET A 69 -3.37 -1.09 7.22
N VAL A 70 -4.22 -2.13 7.27
CA VAL A 70 -3.97 -3.44 6.64
C VAL A 70 -3.84 -3.30 5.12
N LEU A 71 -4.81 -2.62 4.47
CA LEU A 71 -4.80 -2.40 3.03
C LEU A 71 -3.62 -1.53 2.56
N TYR A 72 -3.25 -0.50 3.33
CA TYR A 72 -2.05 0.31 3.10
C TYR A 72 -0.77 -0.54 3.17
N THR A 73 -0.67 -1.42 4.18
CA THR A 73 0.47 -2.34 4.32
C THR A 73 0.55 -3.34 3.16
N ALA A 74 -0.60 -3.78 2.63
CA ALA A 74 -0.68 -4.68 1.48
C ALA A 74 -0.40 -3.99 0.12
N TYR A 75 -0.70 -2.70 0.00
CA TYR A 75 -0.49 -1.93 -1.25
C TYR A 75 0.98 -1.88 -1.67
N TRP A 76 1.91 -1.66 -0.72
CA TRP A 76 3.32 -1.44 -1.07
C TRP A 76 4.03 -2.67 -1.64
N PRO A 77 3.91 -3.88 -1.08
CA PRO A 77 4.42 -5.10 -1.71
C PRO A 77 3.73 -5.40 -3.06
N LEU A 78 2.42 -5.18 -3.17
CA LEU A 78 1.67 -5.36 -4.41
C LEU A 78 2.17 -4.42 -5.52
N MET A 79 2.39 -3.15 -5.20
CA MET A 79 2.92 -2.14 -6.13
C MET A 79 4.33 -2.51 -6.62
N LEU A 80 5.23 -2.91 -5.71
CA LEU A 80 6.58 -3.35 -6.06
C LEU A 80 6.58 -4.61 -6.94
N PHE A 81 5.75 -5.60 -6.59
CA PHE A 81 5.61 -6.85 -7.35
C PHE A 81 5.00 -6.62 -8.73
N TYR A 82 3.96 -5.77 -8.82
CA TYR A 82 3.37 -5.36 -10.09
C TYR A 82 4.39 -4.63 -10.97
N ARG A 83 5.14 -3.67 -10.41
CA ARG A 83 6.21 -2.95 -11.13
C ARG A 83 7.29 -3.90 -11.65
N ALA A 84 7.74 -4.85 -10.82
CA ALA A 84 8.75 -5.84 -11.21
C ALA A 84 8.31 -6.68 -12.42
N ILE A 85 7.05 -7.13 -12.47
CA ILE A 85 6.54 -7.98 -13.56
C ILE A 85 6.12 -7.17 -14.78
N ALA A 86 5.35 -6.09 -14.59
CA ALA A 86 4.71 -5.36 -15.69
C ALA A 86 5.60 -4.26 -16.31
N LEU A 87 6.67 -3.84 -15.62
CA LEU A 87 7.58 -2.77 -16.05
C LEU A 87 9.07 -3.17 -15.90
N GLY A 88 9.36 -4.45 -15.69
CA GLY A 88 10.73 -5.00 -15.60
C GLY A 88 11.57 -4.58 -14.38
N SER A 89 11.10 -3.63 -13.57
CA SER A 89 11.86 -3.09 -12.43
C SER A 89 10.95 -2.69 -11.27
N ALA A 90 11.22 -3.25 -10.09
CA ALA A 90 10.53 -2.88 -8.84
C ALA A 90 10.82 -1.42 -8.41
N ALA A 91 11.97 -0.86 -8.79
CA ALA A 91 12.32 0.52 -8.49
C ALA A 91 11.67 1.49 -9.51
N GLY A 92 11.56 2.77 -9.15
CA GLY A 92 11.02 3.83 -10.01
C GLY A 92 9.61 4.30 -9.62
N PRO A 93 8.99 5.18 -10.45
CA PRO A 93 7.74 5.87 -10.10
C PRO A 93 6.54 4.94 -9.89
N ILE A 94 5.64 5.30 -8.99
CA ILE A 94 4.35 4.63 -8.81
C ILE A 94 3.46 4.96 -10.03
N PRO A 95 3.00 3.98 -10.82
CA PRO A 95 2.09 4.27 -11.93
C PRO A 95 0.70 4.60 -11.38
N ALA A 96 0.33 5.88 -11.44
CA ALA A 96 -1.00 6.34 -11.00
C ALA A 96 -1.99 6.47 -12.17
N ALA A 97 -1.49 6.70 -13.39
CA ALA A 97 -2.31 6.90 -14.58
C ALA A 97 -2.05 5.84 -15.68
N GLY A 98 -2.84 5.92 -16.75
CA GLY A 98 -2.68 5.08 -17.94
C GLY A 98 -2.98 3.59 -17.72
N ILE A 99 -2.65 2.75 -18.70
CA ILE A 99 -2.93 1.31 -18.65
C ILE A 99 -2.33 0.66 -17.40
N HIS A 100 -1.08 0.97 -17.05
CA HIS A 100 -0.42 0.42 -15.86
C HIS A 100 -1.03 0.91 -14.55
N GLY A 101 -1.41 2.19 -14.44
CA GLY A 101 -2.09 2.72 -13.27
C GLY A 101 -3.51 2.16 -13.11
N ILE A 102 -4.25 1.99 -14.21
CA ILE A 102 -5.58 1.36 -14.22
C ILE A 102 -5.48 -0.10 -13.80
N LEU A 103 -4.49 -0.85 -14.31
CA LEU A 103 -4.27 -2.25 -13.93
C LEU A 103 -3.85 -2.39 -12.46
N LEU A 104 -2.82 -1.66 -12.00
CA LEU A 104 -2.36 -1.73 -10.60
C LEU A 104 -3.49 -1.38 -9.62
N ASN A 105 -4.14 -0.23 -9.81
CA ASN A 105 -5.15 0.25 -8.87
C ASN A 105 -6.48 -0.51 -9.02
N GLY A 106 -6.78 -1.07 -10.20
CA GLY A 106 -7.90 -1.99 -10.42
C GLY A 106 -7.71 -3.35 -9.75
N ILE A 107 -6.50 -3.93 -9.85
CA ILE A 107 -6.12 -5.15 -9.12
C ILE A 107 -6.19 -4.90 -7.60
N PHE A 108 -5.67 -3.77 -7.13
CA PHE A 108 -5.77 -3.41 -5.71
C PHE A 108 -7.23 -3.18 -5.25
N LEU A 109 -8.06 -2.52 -6.05
CA LEU A 109 -9.49 -2.34 -5.77
C LEU A 109 -10.21 -3.69 -5.66
N LEU A 110 -9.90 -4.63 -6.56
CA LEU A 110 -10.44 -5.99 -6.51
C LEU A 110 -9.98 -6.74 -5.26
N ILE A 111 -8.69 -6.67 -4.90
CA ILE A 111 -8.15 -7.26 -3.67
C ILE A 111 -8.81 -6.65 -2.42
N ALA A 112 -9.01 -5.34 -2.38
CA ALA A 112 -9.68 -4.65 -1.28
C ALA A 112 -11.17 -5.03 -1.19
N LEU A 113 -11.87 -5.15 -2.33
CA LEU A 113 -13.25 -5.61 -2.38
C LEU A 113 -13.36 -7.07 -1.89
N LEU A 114 -12.47 -7.95 -2.34
CA LEU A 114 -12.42 -9.35 -1.89
C LEU A 114 -12.09 -9.46 -0.39
N TYR A 115 -11.14 -8.67 0.12
CA TYR A 115 -10.85 -8.59 1.56
C TYR A 115 -12.11 -8.24 2.37
N PHE A 116 -12.87 -7.22 1.94
CA PHE A 116 -14.09 -6.82 2.61
C PHE A 116 -15.22 -7.85 2.47
N VAL A 117 -15.45 -8.40 1.27
CA VAL A 117 -16.55 -9.35 1.01
C VAL A 117 -16.27 -10.70 1.66
N LEU A 118 -15.08 -11.27 1.51
CA LEU A 118 -14.74 -12.57 2.11
C LEU A 118 -14.66 -12.48 3.63
N GLY A 119 -14.08 -11.41 4.19
CA GLY A 119 -14.06 -11.20 5.63
C GLY A 119 -15.46 -11.10 6.23
N GLU A 120 -16.31 -10.24 5.65
CA GLU A 120 -17.67 -10.05 6.15
C GLU A 120 -18.61 -11.24 5.85
N PHE A 121 -18.35 -12.05 4.83
CA PHE A 121 -19.14 -13.26 4.55
C PHE A 121 -18.73 -14.45 5.42
N ILE A 122 -17.42 -14.70 5.61
CA ILE A 122 -16.91 -15.89 6.30
C ILE A 122 -16.87 -15.71 7.83
N PHE A 123 -16.51 -14.52 8.31
CA PHE A 123 -16.30 -14.25 9.75
C PHE A 123 -17.32 -13.26 10.34
N SER A 124 -18.32 -12.84 9.56
CA SER A 124 -19.21 -11.71 9.86
C SER A 124 -18.47 -10.38 10.12
N ALA A 125 -17.17 -10.29 9.82
CA ALA A 125 -16.31 -9.19 10.23
C ALA A 125 -14.98 -9.14 9.44
N THR A 126 -14.50 -7.94 9.17
CA THR A 126 -13.13 -7.67 8.71
C THR A 126 -12.13 -7.79 9.86
N LEU A 127 -10.82 -7.84 9.61
CA LEU A 127 -9.82 -7.90 10.69
C LEU A 127 -9.94 -6.70 11.65
N GLY A 128 -10.14 -5.47 11.12
CA GLY A 128 -10.38 -4.28 11.93
C GLY A 128 -11.65 -4.36 12.76
N LYS A 129 -12.73 -4.94 12.21
CA LYS A 129 -13.97 -5.20 12.98
C LYS A 129 -13.76 -6.28 14.05
N MET A 130 -13.12 -7.41 13.73
CA MET A 130 -12.82 -8.49 14.68
C MET A 130 -12.01 -7.97 15.88
N LEU A 131 -10.94 -7.21 15.61
CA LEU A 131 -10.09 -6.60 16.63
C LEU A 131 -10.86 -5.59 17.51
N CYS A 132 -11.74 -4.78 16.91
CA CYS A 132 -12.66 -3.89 17.62
C CYS A 132 -13.89 -4.61 18.24
N ARG A 133 -13.98 -5.94 18.14
CA ARG A 133 -15.09 -6.79 18.62
C ARG A 133 -16.46 -6.42 18.04
N LEU A 134 -16.45 -5.99 16.78
CA LEU A 134 -17.62 -5.70 15.98
C LEU A 134 -17.96 -6.90 15.08
N SER A 135 -19.25 -7.19 14.94
CA SER A 135 -19.75 -8.11 13.91
C SER A 135 -20.91 -7.49 13.14
N VAL A 136 -20.95 -7.76 11.85
CA VAL A 136 -22.08 -7.45 10.97
C VAL A 136 -23.15 -8.54 11.14
N MET A 137 -24.41 -8.15 11.09
CA MET A 137 -25.56 -9.05 11.09
C MET A 137 -26.67 -8.43 10.24
N LYS A 138 -27.57 -9.24 9.69
CA LYS A 138 -28.80 -8.72 9.08
C LYS A 138 -29.76 -8.18 10.15
N THR A 139 -30.69 -7.35 9.73
CA THR A 139 -31.71 -6.74 10.62
C THR A 139 -32.84 -7.69 11.00
N ASP A 140 -32.96 -8.83 10.30
CA ASP A 140 -33.87 -9.95 10.57
C ASP A 140 -33.22 -11.06 11.42
N ALA A 141 -32.01 -10.80 11.95
CA ALA A 141 -31.13 -11.74 12.64
C ALA A 141 -30.71 -13.00 11.85
N ALA A 142 -30.99 -13.08 10.54
CA ALA A 142 -30.54 -14.18 9.70
C ALA A 142 -29.05 -14.05 9.32
N GLU A 143 -28.46 -15.17 8.90
CA GLU A 143 -27.07 -15.23 8.45
C GLU A 143 -26.82 -14.35 7.22
N MET A 144 -25.58 -13.83 7.09
CA MET A 144 -25.19 -12.97 5.98
C MET A 144 -25.13 -13.75 4.67
N THR A 145 -25.99 -13.38 3.71
CA THR A 145 -25.91 -13.94 2.36
C THR A 145 -24.86 -13.20 1.54
N PHE A 146 -24.14 -13.92 0.67
CA PHE A 146 -23.10 -13.37 -0.18
C PHE A 146 -23.55 -12.10 -0.93
N LEU A 147 -24.76 -12.10 -1.51
CA LEU A 147 -25.31 -10.93 -2.21
C LEU A 147 -25.51 -9.69 -1.31
N SER A 148 -25.98 -9.87 -0.07
CA SER A 148 -26.09 -8.75 0.89
C SER A 148 -24.72 -8.19 1.27
N THR A 149 -23.72 -9.07 1.40
CA THR A 149 -22.33 -8.71 1.69
C THR A 149 -21.69 -7.96 0.52
N LEU A 150 -21.93 -8.43 -0.71
CA LEU A 150 -21.43 -7.82 -1.93
C LEU A 150 -22.06 -6.44 -2.18
N ALA A 151 -23.40 -6.32 -2.07
CA ALA A 151 -24.11 -5.05 -2.25
C ALA A 151 -23.63 -3.97 -1.26
N ARG A 152 -23.45 -4.35 0.02
CA ARG A 152 -22.87 -3.48 1.06
C ARG A 152 -21.49 -2.96 0.68
N ASN A 153 -20.66 -3.81 0.05
CA ASN A 153 -19.26 -3.52 -0.20
C ASN A 153 -18.98 -2.86 -1.55
N ILE A 154 -19.83 -3.06 -2.56
CA ILE A 154 -19.84 -2.27 -3.80
C ILE A 154 -20.19 -0.80 -3.52
N LEU A 155 -21.02 -0.51 -2.51
CA LEU A 155 -21.32 0.85 -2.06
C LEU A 155 -20.23 1.46 -1.14
N ARG A 156 -19.22 0.69 -0.73
CA ARG A 156 -18.17 1.16 0.20
C ARG A 156 -17.31 2.30 -0.36
N PRO A 157 -16.90 2.34 -1.65
CA PRO A 157 -16.18 3.49 -2.20
C PRO A 157 -16.99 4.79 -2.14
N LEU A 158 -18.31 4.72 -2.37
CA LEU A 158 -19.20 5.87 -2.22
C LEU A 158 -19.32 6.32 -0.76
N ASP A 159 -19.52 5.37 0.17
CA ASP A 159 -19.47 5.66 1.62
C ASP A 159 -18.13 6.34 1.98
N ILE A 160 -16.98 5.87 1.47
CA ILE A 160 -15.65 6.44 1.75
C ILE A 160 -15.50 7.86 1.21
N ILE A 161 -15.97 8.15 -0.01
CA ILE A 161 -15.92 9.49 -0.60
C ILE A 161 -16.83 10.48 0.16
N LEU A 162 -17.97 10.00 0.67
CA LEU A 162 -18.92 10.82 1.43
C LEU A 162 -18.59 10.93 2.93
N PHE A 163 -17.80 10.03 3.51
CA PHE A 163 -17.48 10.00 4.95
C PHE A 163 -16.76 11.26 5.49
N PRO A 164 -15.84 11.93 4.75
CA PRO A 164 -15.27 13.21 5.18
C PRO A 164 -16.29 14.36 5.23
N THR A 165 -17.48 14.18 4.65
CA THR A 165 -18.54 15.20 4.66
C THR A 165 -19.45 15.02 5.87
N LEU A 166 -19.91 16.13 6.44
CA LEU A 166 -20.91 16.13 7.52
C LEU A 166 -22.24 15.47 7.10
N ILE A 167 -22.47 15.26 5.79
CA ILE A 167 -23.69 14.67 5.23
C ILE A 167 -23.81 13.20 5.67
N LEU A 168 -22.76 12.38 5.51
CA LEU A 168 -22.83 10.96 5.89
C LEU A 168 -22.88 10.79 7.42
N THR A 169 -22.14 11.62 8.16
CA THR A 169 -22.21 11.65 9.63
C THR A 169 -23.62 12.00 10.11
N GLY A 170 -24.22 13.08 9.61
CA GLY A 170 -25.59 13.49 9.94
C GLY A 170 -26.65 12.46 9.52
N LEU A 171 -26.46 11.76 8.38
CA LEU A 171 -27.31 10.63 8.00
C LEU A 171 -27.21 9.48 9.00
N MET A 172 -26.00 9.14 9.47
CA MET A 172 -25.77 8.08 10.46
C MET A 172 -26.22 8.46 11.89
N GLU A 173 -26.30 9.74 12.23
CA GLU A 173 -26.87 10.20 13.51
C GLU A 173 -28.41 10.22 13.47
N ASN A 174 -29.01 10.60 12.33
CA ASN A 174 -30.47 10.63 12.15
C ASN A 174 -31.09 9.26 11.81
N THR A 175 -30.28 8.27 11.40
CA THR A 175 -30.75 6.92 11.07
C THR A 175 -30.69 6.00 12.30
N PRO A 176 -31.79 5.33 12.69
CA PRO A 176 -31.77 4.31 13.74
C PRO A 176 -30.65 3.29 13.54
N TRP A 177 -29.92 2.99 14.61
CA TRP A 177 -28.80 2.03 14.61
C TRP A 177 -27.57 2.45 13.77
N SER A 178 -27.48 3.75 13.41
CA SER A 178 -26.37 4.40 12.71
C SER A 178 -25.87 3.68 11.46
N ARG A 179 -26.81 3.27 10.61
CA ARG A 179 -26.57 2.54 9.36
C ARG A 179 -26.05 3.50 8.27
N ARG A 180 -25.06 3.06 7.49
CA ARG A 180 -24.54 3.74 6.27
C ARG A 180 -25.46 3.48 5.07
N LEU A 181 -25.15 4.07 3.91
CA LEU A 181 -25.84 3.76 2.64
C LEU A 181 -25.68 2.27 2.27
N GLY A 182 -24.46 1.72 2.40
CA GLY A 182 -24.22 0.29 2.19
C GLY A 182 -24.93 -0.62 3.20
N ASP A 183 -25.00 -0.22 4.48
CA ASP A 183 -25.71 -0.95 5.53
C ASP A 183 -27.22 -1.01 5.25
N LEU A 184 -27.80 0.13 4.85
CA LEU A 184 -29.22 0.29 4.52
C LEU A 184 -29.62 -0.55 3.30
N ALA A 185 -28.88 -0.42 2.19
CA ALA A 185 -29.16 -1.16 0.95
C ALA A 185 -29.10 -2.69 1.16
N ALA A 186 -28.18 -3.17 2.00
CA ALA A 186 -28.02 -4.58 2.32
C ALA A 186 -28.94 -5.11 3.44
N ARG A 187 -29.76 -4.25 4.08
CA ARG A 187 -30.53 -4.57 5.30
C ARG A 187 -29.67 -5.20 6.41
N THR A 188 -28.52 -4.59 6.68
CA THR A 188 -27.58 -5.02 7.72
C THR A 188 -27.33 -3.94 8.77
N MET A 189 -26.80 -4.35 9.92
CA MET A 189 -26.33 -3.47 10.98
C MET A 189 -24.98 -3.96 11.51
N VAL A 190 -24.34 -3.16 12.38
CA VAL A 190 -23.06 -3.51 13.02
C VAL A 190 -23.28 -3.49 14.53
N LEU A 191 -22.94 -4.59 15.19
CA LEU A 191 -23.08 -4.80 16.62
C LEU A 191 -21.69 -4.85 17.28
N LYS A 192 -21.55 -4.26 18.46
CA LYS A 192 -20.36 -4.36 19.32
C LYS A 192 -20.65 -5.36 20.44
N ARG A 193 -19.71 -6.29 20.67
CA ARG A 193 -19.82 -7.31 21.73
C ARG A 193 -19.17 -6.79 23.02
N PRO A 194 -19.87 -6.78 24.17
CA PRO A 194 -19.32 -6.24 25.43
C PRO A 194 -18.09 -7.04 25.93
N SER A 195 -17.17 -6.34 26.60
CA SER A 195 -16.00 -6.99 27.21
C SER A 195 -16.34 -7.51 28.59
N ARG A 196 -16.60 -8.83 28.71
CA ARG A 196 -16.83 -9.49 30.01
C ARG A 196 -15.67 -9.34 31.01
N PHE A 197 -14.46 -9.07 30.51
CA PHE A 197 -13.29 -8.75 31.33
C PHE A 197 -12.75 -7.38 30.90
N ARG A 198 -13.06 -6.33 31.66
CA ARG A 198 -12.33 -5.04 31.65
C ARG A 198 -12.01 -4.67 33.08
N LYS A 199 -10.77 -4.25 33.33
CA LYS A 199 -10.37 -3.65 34.61
C LYS A 199 -11.16 -2.36 34.82
N GLN A 200 -11.62 -2.12 36.04
CA GLN A 200 -12.34 -0.91 36.42
C GLN A 200 -11.53 -0.12 37.46
N PHE A 201 -11.65 1.20 37.40
CA PHE A 201 -11.00 2.19 38.24
C PHE A 201 -12.08 3.05 38.90
N ALA A 202 -11.97 3.28 40.21
CA ALA A 202 -12.82 4.27 40.89
C ALA A 202 -12.39 5.67 40.46
N LEU A 203 -13.27 6.41 39.77
CA LEU A 203 -12.96 7.74 39.26
C LEU A 203 -13.26 8.83 40.30
N SER A 204 -12.27 9.66 40.58
CA SER A 204 -12.43 10.92 41.33
C SER A 204 -11.60 12.03 40.67
N LEU A 205 -11.98 13.30 40.89
CA LEU A 205 -11.24 14.45 40.35
C LEU A 205 -9.80 14.50 40.84
N GLU A 206 -9.53 13.99 42.06
CA GLU A 206 -8.19 13.89 42.62
C GLU A 206 -7.31 12.86 41.92
N ILE A 207 -7.92 11.81 41.35
CA ILE A 207 -7.22 10.75 40.62
C ILE A 207 -6.86 11.19 39.18
N ILE A 208 -7.56 12.18 38.61
CA ILE A 208 -7.25 12.71 37.27
C ILE A 208 -5.83 13.30 37.22
N ALA A 209 -5.13 13.06 36.11
CA ALA A 209 -3.77 13.54 35.87
C ALA A 209 -3.75 15.03 35.50
N SER A 210 -2.91 15.84 36.16
CA SER A 210 -2.72 17.24 35.80
C SER A 210 -2.12 17.39 34.41
N ALA A 211 -2.53 18.43 33.67
CA ALA A 211 -2.00 18.72 32.34
C ALA A 211 -0.45 18.79 32.32
N THR A 212 0.17 19.29 33.39
CA THR A 212 1.64 19.31 33.57
C THR A 212 2.26 17.91 33.57
N ARG A 213 1.72 16.96 34.34
CA ARG A 213 2.19 15.56 34.33
C ARG A 213 1.94 14.89 32.98
N ARG A 214 0.82 15.23 32.31
CA ARG A 214 0.51 14.72 30.97
C ARG A 214 1.50 15.21 29.91
N THR A 215 1.92 16.47 29.97
CA THR A 215 2.94 17.02 29.05
C THR A 215 4.34 16.47 29.36
N ALA A 216 4.69 16.29 30.63
CA ALA A 216 5.95 15.64 31.01
C ALA A 216 6.02 14.17 30.54
N ALA A 217 4.92 13.41 30.66
CA ALA A 217 4.82 12.05 30.11
C ALA A 217 5.02 12.04 28.59
N PHE A 218 4.39 12.99 27.89
CA PHE A 218 4.52 13.13 26.44
C PHE A 218 5.95 13.52 26.00
N ALA A 219 6.65 14.38 26.77
CA ALA A 219 8.05 14.71 26.49
C ALA A 219 8.97 13.47 26.60
N ILE A 220 8.70 12.57 27.55
CA ILE A 220 9.41 11.29 27.68
C ILE A 220 9.06 10.34 26.52
N ASP A 221 7.78 10.24 26.14
CA ASP A 221 7.36 9.46 24.96
C ASP A 221 8.07 9.95 23.68
N ILE A 222 8.15 11.27 23.49
CA ILE A 222 8.85 11.89 22.34
C ILE A 222 10.37 11.71 22.41
N ALA A 223 10.99 11.73 23.59
CA ALA A 223 12.43 11.45 23.69
C ALA A 223 12.77 10.01 23.25
N ILE A 224 11.98 9.02 23.67
CA ILE A 224 12.15 7.62 23.25
C ILE A 224 11.86 7.46 21.76
N LEU A 225 10.80 8.10 21.25
CA LEU A 225 10.45 8.09 19.84
C LEU A 225 11.50 8.79 18.97
N ALA A 226 12.11 9.89 19.43
CA ALA A 226 13.17 10.58 18.71
C ALA A 226 14.40 9.68 18.54
N VAL A 227 14.81 8.93 19.57
CA VAL A 227 15.89 7.93 19.45
C VAL A 227 15.53 6.85 18.43
N LEU A 228 14.30 6.32 18.48
CA LEU A 228 13.81 5.33 17.52
C LEU A 228 13.86 5.87 16.09
N LEU A 229 13.33 7.07 15.85
CA LEU A 229 13.24 7.69 14.53
C LEU A 229 14.61 8.14 14.01
N SER A 230 15.54 8.57 14.88
CA SER A 230 16.93 8.83 14.47
C SER A 230 17.62 7.55 14.02
N GLY A 231 17.54 6.48 14.80
CA GLY A 231 18.09 5.17 14.42
C GLY A 231 17.46 4.62 13.14
N TYR A 232 16.14 4.77 13.00
CA TYR A 232 15.42 4.41 11.78
C TYR A 232 15.93 5.22 10.58
N ALA A 233 15.91 6.55 10.65
CA ALA A 233 16.38 7.40 9.55
C ALA A 233 17.82 7.09 9.12
N LEU A 234 18.70 6.75 10.06
CA LEU A 234 20.09 6.36 9.79
C LEU A 234 20.23 4.98 9.09
N LEU A 235 19.20 4.14 9.03
CA LEU A 235 19.21 2.93 8.18
C LEU A 235 18.93 3.22 6.70
N LEU A 236 18.44 4.41 6.35
CA LEU A 236 18.27 4.78 4.95
C LEU A 236 19.63 4.76 4.24
N SER A 237 19.66 4.13 3.06
CA SER A 237 20.85 3.92 2.24
C SER A 237 20.53 4.23 0.77
N PRO A 238 21.36 5.02 0.06
CA PRO A 238 21.22 5.23 -1.39
C PRO A 238 21.50 3.96 -2.21
N GLU A 239 22.35 3.06 -1.71
CA GLU A 239 22.76 1.83 -2.42
C GLU A 239 21.62 0.81 -2.54
N THR A 240 20.66 0.83 -1.62
CA THR A 240 19.53 -0.09 -1.58
C THR A 240 18.19 0.65 -1.65
N PRO A 241 17.88 1.33 -2.78
CA PRO A 241 16.80 2.30 -2.85
C PRO A 241 15.42 1.68 -2.60
N ILE A 242 15.20 0.42 -2.99
CA ILE A 242 13.93 -0.30 -2.73
C ILE A 242 13.71 -0.48 -1.22
N SER A 243 14.74 -0.87 -0.45
CA SER A 243 14.60 -1.02 1.01
C SER A 243 14.37 0.33 1.69
N SER A 244 15.09 1.37 1.26
CA SER A 244 14.93 2.74 1.80
C SER A 244 13.54 3.31 1.47
N MET A 245 12.99 3.00 0.30
CA MET A 245 11.62 3.37 -0.06
C MET A 245 10.59 2.63 0.81
N ILE A 246 10.67 1.29 0.90
CA ILE A 246 9.81 0.49 1.80
C ILE A 246 9.88 1.05 3.23
N GLN A 247 11.07 1.40 3.70
CA GLN A 247 11.27 1.95 5.04
C GLN A 247 10.51 3.27 5.26
N ILE A 248 10.60 4.22 4.33
CA ILE A 248 9.81 5.47 4.41
C ILE A 248 8.31 5.19 4.42
N LEU A 249 7.86 4.20 3.65
CA LEU A 249 6.46 3.82 3.53
C LEU A 249 5.91 3.09 4.77
N PHE A 250 6.77 2.45 5.58
CA PHE A 250 6.39 1.83 6.85
C PHE A 250 6.44 2.80 8.05
N LEU A 251 6.98 4.02 7.88
CA LEU A 251 7.05 5.04 8.94
C LEU A 251 5.68 5.35 9.61
N PRO A 252 4.55 5.54 8.88
CA PRO A 252 3.26 5.81 9.52
C PRO A 252 2.78 4.64 10.41
N ILE A 253 3.09 3.40 10.01
CA ILE A 253 2.76 2.19 10.76
C ILE A 253 3.58 2.16 12.06
N ILE A 254 4.88 2.47 12.01
CA ILE A 254 5.75 2.51 13.21
C ILE A 254 5.30 3.61 14.18
N LEU A 255 4.97 4.81 13.68
CA LEU A 255 4.41 5.89 14.50
C LEU A 255 3.09 5.48 15.18
N PHE A 256 2.24 4.73 14.47
CA PHE A 256 1.00 4.19 15.04
C PHE A 256 1.28 3.12 16.11
N LEU A 257 2.11 2.12 15.80
CA LEU A 257 2.42 1.00 16.69
C LEU A 257 3.16 1.42 17.97
N PHE A 258 4.06 2.40 17.89
CA PHE A 258 4.78 2.97 19.04
C PHE A 258 3.83 3.43 20.15
N PHE A 259 2.70 4.02 19.77
CA PHE A 259 1.70 4.49 20.72
C PHE A 259 0.56 3.50 20.96
N ALA A 260 0.16 2.72 19.96
CA ALA A 260 -0.95 1.78 20.07
C ALA A 260 -0.59 0.58 20.95
N ILE A 261 0.56 -0.08 20.73
CA ILE A 261 0.94 -1.30 21.46
C ILE A 261 0.98 -1.05 22.99
N PRO A 262 1.63 0.01 23.52
CA PRO A 262 1.62 0.29 24.96
C PRO A 262 0.23 0.63 25.52
N GLU A 263 -0.56 1.44 24.81
CA GLU A 263 -1.89 1.84 25.29
C GLU A 263 -2.91 0.68 25.21
N ILE A 264 -2.69 -0.33 24.36
CA ILE A 264 -3.46 -1.59 24.35
C ILE A 264 -3.07 -2.50 25.51
N ILE A 265 -1.78 -2.77 25.72
CA ILE A 265 -1.30 -3.85 26.60
C ILE A 265 -1.11 -3.40 28.06
N SER A 266 -0.62 -2.17 28.29
CA SER A 266 -0.39 -1.60 29.63
C SER A 266 -1.28 -0.39 29.95
N HIS A 267 -2.28 -0.12 29.11
CA HIS A 267 -3.21 1.03 29.24
C HIS A 267 -2.49 2.39 29.41
N SER A 268 -1.23 2.49 28.96
CA SER A 268 -0.34 3.61 29.20
C SER A 268 0.81 3.59 28.17
N SER A 269 1.23 4.77 27.72
CA SER A 269 2.48 4.94 26.95
C SER A 269 3.70 4.89 27.89
N PRO A 270 4.92 4.63 27.38
CA PRO A 270 6.10 4.45 28.23
C PRO A 270 6.35 5.62 29.20
N GLY A 271 6.22 6.87 28.75
CA GLY A 271 6.33 8.08 29.57
C GLY A 271 5.17 8.26 30.55
N LYS A 272 3.95 7.83 30.21
CA LYS A 272 2.81 7.79 31.15
C LYS A 272 3.08 6.78 32.27
N TRP A 273 3.55 5.59 31.94
CA TRP A 273 3.92 4.56 32.92
C TRP A 273 5.05 5.04 33.84
N ILE A 274 6.09 5.66 33.29
CA ILE A 274 7.18 6.30 34.07
C ILE A 274 6.62 7.31 35.08
N LEU A 275 5.59 8.10 34.74
CA LEU A 275 4.97 9.06 35.66
C LEU A 275 3.78 8.50 36.50
N GLY A 276 3.52 7.20 36.46
CA GLY A 276 2.44 6.57 37.24
C GLY A 276 1.05 6.95 36.73
N LEU A 277 0.88 7.07 35.42
CA LEU A 277 -0.35 7.44 34.74
C LEU A 277 -0.88 6.29 33.88
N SER A 278 -2.21 6.12 33.85
CA SER A 278 -2.92 5.15 33.02
C SER A 278 -4.14 5.80 32.35
N ILE A 279 -4.75 5.12 31.39
CA ILE A 279 -5.84 5.61 30.54
C ILE A 279 -7.09 4.80 30.81
N SER A 280 -8.18 5.51 31.12
CA SER A 280 -9.49 4.96 31.42
C SER A 280 -10.54 5.57 30.49
N SER A 281 -11.65 4.86 30.25
CA SER A 281 -12.87 5.47 29.74
C SER A 281 -13.47 6.41 30.80
N GLU A 282 -14.40 7.28 30.38
CA GLU A 282 -15.15 8.15 31.31
C GLU A 282 -16.03 7.37 32.31
N GLU A 283 -16.34 6.10 32.00
CA GLU A 283 -17.08 5.16 32.85
C GLU A 283 -16.18 4.46 33.90
N GLY A 284 -14.87 4.70 33.84
CA GLY A 284 -13.89 4.08 34.74
C GLY A 284 -13.33 2.74 34.27
N PHE A 285 -13.65 2.26 33.06
CA PHE A 285 -13.04 1.02 32.54
C PHE A 285 -11.69 1.28 31.89
N ALA A 286 -10.82 0.27 31.81
CA ALA A 286 -9.62 0.34 30.98
C ALA A 286 -9.95 0.63 29.51
N ALA A 287 -9.12 1.44 28.85
CA ALA A 287 -9.30 1.82 27.45
C ALA A 287 -9.41 0.60 26.52
N ASP A 288 -10.38 0.62 25.60
CA ASP A 288 -10.52 -0.40 24.56
C ASP A 288 -9.76 -0.03 23.28
N LEU A 289 -9.58 -1.00 22.38
CA LEU A 289 -8.86 -0.79 21.12
C LEU A 289 -9.43 0.38 20.30
N PRO A 290 -10.76 0.54 20.10
CA PRO A 290 -11.32 1.72 19.47
C PRO A 290 -10.83 3.03 20.08
N SER A 291 -10.86 3.14 21.41
CA SER A 291 -10.34 4.30 22.13
C SER A 291 -8.86 4.56 21.81
N VAL A 292 -8.01 3.53 21.81
CA VAL A 292 -6.56 3.67 21.52
C VAL A 292 -6.30 4.07 20.06
N VAL A 293 -7.06 3.55 19.10
CA VAL A 293 -6.96 3.92 17.68
C VAL A 293 -7.30 5.40 17.50
N ILE A 294 -8.46 5.85 18.00
CA ILE A 294 -8.89 7.26 17.94
C ILE A 294 -7.83 8.17 18.55
N ARG A 295 -7.42 7.88 19.80
CA ARG A 295 -6.39 8.64 20.51
C ARG A 295 -5.07 8.74 19.75
N THR A 296 -4.75 7.74 18.91
CA THR A 296 -3.48 7.67 18.17
C THR A 296 -3.54 8.40 16.84
N LEU A 297 -4.66 8.31 16.12
CA LEU A 297 -4.90 9.12 14.92
C LEU A 297 -4.98 10.62 15.23
N TRP A 298 -5.48 11.00 16.41
CA TRP A 298 -5.51 12.40 16.85
C TRP A 298 -4.14 12.99 17.22
N ARG A 299 -3.08 12.19 17.45
CA ARG A 299 -1.78 12.67 17.96
C ARG A 299 -1.15 13.84 17.20
N PRO A 300 -1.16 13.91 15.85
CA PRO A 300 -0.62 15.07 15.12
C PRO A 300 -1.32 16.39 15.49
N PHE A 301 -2.60 16.32 15.85
CA PHE A 301 -3.46 17.46 16.20
C PHE A 301 -3.51 17.73 17.71
N ASP A 302 -3.36 16.69 18.53
CA ASP A 302 -3.44 16.73 20.01
C ASP A 302 -2.12 17.14 20.70
N ASN A 303 -0.99 17.08 19.99
CA ASN A 303 0.35 17.27 20.57
C ASN A 303 0.96 18.66 20.34
N ASN A 304 0.16 19.61 19.84
CA ASN A 304 0.53 21.02 19.70
C ASN A 304 -0.01 21.87 20.88
N PHE A 305 0.20 23.18 20.82
CA PHE A 305 -0.25 24.14 21.84
C PHE A 305 -1.77 24.11 22.08
N MET A 306 -2.59 23.90 21.04
CA MET A 306 -4.05 23.87 21.17
C MET A 306 -4.50 22.65 21.98
N GLY A 307 -3.93 21.48 21.70
CA GLY A 307 -4.16 20.26 22.50
C GLY A 307 -3.75 20.42 23.97
N PHE A 308 -2.68 21.15 24.26
CA PHE A 308 -2.31 21.50 25.64
C PHE A 308 -3.31 22.48 26.28
N ALA A 309 -3.72 23.53 25.57
CA ALA A 309 -4.67 24.53 26.05
C ALA A 309 -6.03 23.91 26.39
N THR A 310 -6.59 23.07 25.51
CA THR A 310 -7.84 22.33 25.77
C THR A 310 -7.75 21.47 27.05
N ALA A 311 -6.61 20.81 27.29
CA ALA A 311 -6.41 20.01 28.50
C ALA A 311 -6.21 20.85 29.77
N LEU A 312 -5.88 22.14 29.67
CA LEU A 312 -5.90 23.07 30.79
C LEU A 312 -7.32 23.52 31.13
N PHE A 313 -8.10 23.95 30.13
CA PHE A 313 -9.43 24.52 30.33
C PHE A 313 -10.54 23.47 30.53
N SER A 314 -10.41 22.26 29.97
CA SER A 314 -11.33 21.15 30.21
C SER A 314 -11.46 20.83 31.71
N SER A 315 -12.69 20.64 32.19
CA SER A 315 -12.98 20.22 33.58
C SER A 315 -12.36 18.85 33.90
N ARG A 316 -12.47 17.91 32.95
CA ARG A 316 -11.90 16.55 32.98
C ARG A 316 -10.43 16.48 32.51
N LYS A 317 -9.81 17.64 32.19
CA LYS A 317 -8.43 17.78 31.68
C LYS A 317 -8.14 16.98 30.41
N GLN A 318 -9.14 16.90 29.52
CA GLN A 318 -9.09 16.20 28.23
C GLN A 318 -8.59 17.08 27.08
N ARG A 319 -7.90 16.46 26.13
CA ARG A 319 -7.58 16.94 24.78
C ARG A 319 -8.69 16.52 23.79
N PRO A 320 -8.74 17.06 22.55
CA PRO A 320 -9.71 16.64 21.53
C PRO A 320 -9.71 15.12 21.32
N GLY A 321 -8.54 14.51 21.09
CA GLY A 321 -8.40 13.07 20.90
C GLY A 321 -8.67 12.21 22.12
N ASP A 322 -8.58 12.74 23.35
CA ASP A 322 -9.10 12.03 24.54
C ASP A 322 -10.63 12.05 24.54
N SER A 323 -11.23 13.20 24.20
CA SER A 323 -12.67 13.44 24.20
C SER A 323 -13.37 12.66 23.10
N SER A 324 -12.85 12.65 21.87
CA SER A 324 -13.38 11.84 20.75
C SER A 324 -13.31 10.33 21.00
N ALA A 325 -12.47 9.90 21.95
CA ALA A 325 -12.37 8.51 22.39
C ALA A 325 -13.24 8.19 23.62
N ASN A 326 -13.86 9.20 24.26
CA ASN A 326 -14.46 9.10 25.60
C ASN A 326 -13.49 8.53 26.64
N THR A 327 -12.30 9.12 26.74
CA THR A 327 -11.24 8.70 27.68
C THR A 327 -10.67 9.84 28.51
N ILE A 328 -10.08 9.48 29.65
CA ILE A 328 -9.39 10.34 30.60
C ILE A 328 -8.05 9.71 31.02
N VAL A 329 -7.10 10.54 31.47
CA VAL A 329 -5.83 10.07 32.02
C VAL A 329 -5.87 10.19 33.54
N ILE A 330 -5.62 9.07 34.21
CA ILE A 330 -5.69 8.90 35.66
C ILE A 330 -4.32 8.55 36.25
N LYS A 331 -4.13 8.82 37.53
CA LYS A 331 -3.02 8.30 38.34
C LYS A 331 -3.30 6.83 38.64
N ALA A 332 -2.31 5.95 38.45
CA ALA A 332 -2.46 4.52 38.67
C ALA A 332 -1.16 3.90 39.20
N VAL A 333 -1.28 2.74 39.86
CA VAL A 333 -0.11 1.94 40.25
C VAL A 333 0.58 1.41 38.99
N ARG A 334 1.91 1.48 38.94
CA ARG A 334 2.69 0.94 37.81
C ARG A 334 2.60 -0.58 37.76
N GLU A 335 2.17 -1.13 36.63
CA GLU A 335 2.12 -2.57 36.39
C GLU A 335 3.41 -3.08 35.71
N MET A 336 3.75 -4.36 35.92
CA MET A 336 4.94 -4.97 35.28
C MET A 336 4.83 -5.05 33.76
N SER A 337 3.61 -5.09 33.21
CA SER A 337 3.32 -5.01 31.77
C SER A 337 4.00 -3.79 31.13
N GLY A 338 3.80 -2.60 31.71
CA GLY A 338 4.39 -1.36 31.22
C GLY A 338 5.92 -1.28 31.37
N PHE A 339 6.52 -1.97 32.36
CA PHE A 339 7.98 -2.08 32.45
C PHE A 339 8.54 -2.90 31.29
N LEU A 340 7.93 -4.07 30.99
CA LEU A 340 8.35 -4.92 29.89
C LEU A 340 8.22 -4.20 28.53
N ILE A 341 7.17 -3.41 28.35
CA ILE A 341 6.94 -2.62 27.13
C ILE A 341 7.92 -1.45 27.02
N LEU A 342 8.24 -0.77 28.12
CA LEU A 342 9.30 0.25 28.16
C LEU A 342 10.66 -0.38 27.78
N ALA A 343 11.01 -1.52 28.38
CA ALA A 343 12.25 -2.23 28.08
C ALA A 343 12.31 -2.68 26.60
N PHE A 344 11.23 -3.24 26.07
CA PHE A 344 11.07 -3.62 24.67
C PHE A 344 11.31 -2.43 23.72
N TRP A 345 10.66 -1.28 23.96
CA TRP A 345 10.86 -0.11 23.11
C TRP A 345 12.26 0.50 23.27
N LEU A 346 12.85 0.51 24.46
CA LEU A 346 14.24 0.97 24.66
C LEU A 346 15.25 0.06 23.94
N ILE A 347 15.07 -1.26 23.99
CA ILE A 347 15.90 -2.23 23.25
C ILE A 347 15.75 -1.99 21.75
N ILE A 348 14.53 -1.89 21.22
CA ILE A 348 14.28 -1.63 19.80
C ILE A 348 14.91 -0.30 19.36
N SER A 349 14.69 0.80 20.10
CA SER A 349 15.29 2.10 19.79
C SER A 349 16.82 2.05 19.80
N GLY A 350 17.42 1.35 20.78
CA GLY A 350 18.86 1.13 20.86
C GLY A 350 19.40 0.29 19.69
N THR A 351 18.70 -0.76 19.30
CA THR A 351 19.06 -1.62 18.15
C THR A 351 18.99 -0.85 16.83
N PHE A 352 17.91 -0.10 16.59
CA PHE A 352 17.80 0.77 15.40
C PHE A 352 18.90 1.83 15.38
N LEU A 353 19.20 2.47 16.53
CA LEU A 353 20.29 3.45 16.61
C LEU A 353 21.66 2.81 16.37
N TYR A 354 21.93 1.63 16.93
CA TYR A 354 23.17 0.90 16.74
C TYR A 354 23.41 0.54 15.27
N PHE A 355 22.43 -0.09 14.60
CA PHE A 355 22.59 -0.43 13.19
C PHE A 355 22.62 0.80 12.28
N GLY A 356 21.85 1.84 12.59
CA GLY A 356 21.88 3.12 11.85
C GLY A 356 23.23 3.84 11.95
N LEU A 357 23.83 3.91 13.14
CA LEU A 357 25.17 4.50 13.32
C LEU A 357 26.27 3.69 12.64
N ASN A 358 26.12 2.36 12.55
CA ASN A 358 27.06 1.48 11.86
C ASN A 358 26.81 1.36 10.33
N ASN A 359 25.69 1.86 9.80
CA ASN A 359 25.44 1.90 8.37
C ASN A 359 26.45 2.86 7.69
N PRO A 360 27.35 2.38 6.81
CA PRO A 360 28.35 3.24 6.19
C PRO A 360 27.74 4.33 5.31
N TYR A 361 26.58 4.07 4.69
CA TYR A 361 25.89 4.92 3.71
C TYR A 361 24.76 5.77 4.31
N ASN A 362 24.82 6.08 5.61
CA ASN A 362 23.74 6.78 6.31
C ASN A 362 23.66 8.31 6.05
N LEU A 363 22.56 8.92 6.50
CA LEU A 363 22.25 10.36 6.38
C LEU A 363 23.32 11.34 6.90
N THR A 364 24.32 10.90 7.66
CA THR A 364 25.39 11.79 8.16
C THR A 364 26.54 11.99 7.17
N ARG A 365 26.54 11.23 6.06
CA ARG A 365 27.54 11.33 4.98
C ARG A 365 27.25 12.50 4.04
N SER A 366 28.29 13.25 3.67
CA SER A 366 28.19 14.44 2.81
C SER A 366 27.81 14.14 1.35
N ASP A 367 28.01 12.89 0.93
CA ASP A 367 27.72 12.34 -0.41
C ASP A 367 26.36 11.63 -0.49
N PHE A 368 25.58 11.62 0.60
CA PHE A 368 24.27 10.97 0.67
C PHE A 368 23.28 11.53 -0.38
N LYS A 369 22.80 10.65 -1.27
CA LYS A 369 21.86 11.00 -2.35
C LYS A 369 20.49 10.39 -2.08
N ILE A 370 19.44 11.21 -2.19
CA ILE A 370 18.06 10.76 -2.07
C ILE A 370 17.57 10.26 -3.44
N ASN A 371 17.64 8.94 -3.66
CA ASN A 371 17.19 8.26 -4.88
C ASN A 371 15.97 7.32 -4.65
N PHE A 372 15.45 7.28 -3.42
CA PHE A 372 14.47 6.31 -2.93
C PHE A 372 13.12 6.92 -2.50
N LEU A 373 12.89 8.21 -2.78
CA LEU A 373 11.57 8.81 -2.54
C LEU A 373 10.55 8.27 -3.55
N PRO A 374 9.32 7.92 -3.12
CA PRO A 374 8.26 7.51 -4.03
C PRO A 374 7.83 8.69 -4.91
N SER A 375 8.26 8.69 -6.17
CA SER A 375 7.70 9.55 -7.21
C SER A 375 6.41 8.93 -7.78
N ILE A 376 5.59 9.75 -8.44
CA ILE A 376 4.33 9.32 -9.05
C ILE A 376 4.41 9.60 -10.56
N ASP A 377 4.14 8.59 -11.38
CA ASP A 377 3.98 8.72 -12.82
C ASP A 377 2.50 8.97 -13.16
N MET A 378 2.25 10.17 -13.69
CA MET A 378 0.97 10.67 -14.19
C MET A 378 0.94 10.73 -15.73
N THR A 379 2.04 10.36 -16.39
CA THR A 379 2.36 10.64 -17.80
C THR A 379 2.02 9.49 -18.75
N ALA A 380 2.11 8.24 -18.30
CA ALA A 380 1.37 7.16 -18.96
C ALA A 380 -0.14 7.40 -18.73
N SER A 381 -1.04 7.36 -19.71
CA SER A 381 -0.86 7.19 -21.16
C SER A 381 -1.92 8.03 -21.90
N LEU A 382 -1.62 9.32 -22.09
CA LEU A 382 -2.38 10.21 -22.98
C LEU A 382 -1.71 10.39 -24.35
N SER A 383 -0.93 9.38 -24.78
CA SER A 383 -0.34 9.24 -26.13
C SER A 383 -1.39 8.96 -27.23
N SER A 384 -2.46 9.75 -27.20
CA SER A 384 -3.67 9.68 -28.04
C SER A 384 -4.52 10.95 -27.90
N ALA A 385 -4.37 11.71 -26.81
CA ALA A 385 -4.53 13.16 -26.91
C ALA A 385 -3.36 13.68 -27.75
N ARG A 386 -3.67 14.49 -28.75
CA ARG A 386 -2.63 15.27 -29.46
C ARG A 386 -1.88 16.11 -28.43
N ALA A 387 -0.57 16.23 -28.57
CA ALA A 387 0.09 17.44 -28.11
C ALA A 387 -0.61 18.63 -28.78
N GLU A 388 -0.92 19.69 -28.02
CA GLU A 388 -1.31 20.96 -28.64
C GLU A 388 -0.17 21.36 -29.60
N PRO A 389 -0.45 21.59 -30.89
CA PRO A 389 0.59 21.71 -31.91
C PRO A 389 1.49 22.89 -31.58
N LEU A 390 2.81 22.68 -31.62
CA LEU A 390 3.76 23.73 -31.24
C LEU A 390 3.63 24.94 -32.19
N GLU A 391 3.48 26.14 -31.63
CA GLU A 391 3.45 27.38 -32.42
C GLU A 391 4.83 27.73 -33.03
N GLU A 392 5.92 27.16 -32.48
CA GLU A 392 7.28 27.29 -32.98
C GLU A 392 8.01 25.93 -33.01
N LEU A 393 8.89 25.75 -33.99
CA LEU A 393 9.71 24.53 -34.18
C LEU A 393 10.37 24.08 -32.86
N GLY A 394 10.08 22.84 -32.44
CA GLY A 394 10.59 22.28 -31.18
C GLY A 394 10.66 20.75 -31.18
N VAL A 395 11.38 20.20 -30.20
CA VAL A 395 11.46 18.76 -29.95
C VAL A 395 10.56 18.39 -28.78
N VAL A 396 9.82 17.29 -28.91
CA VAL A 396 8.90 16.74 -27.91
C VAL A 396 9.28 15.29 -27.61
N ASP A 397 8.96 14.80 -26.41
CA ASP A 397 9.06 13.39 -26.02
C ASP A 397 10.38 12.67 -26.39
N PHE A 398 11.50 13.40 -26.24
CA PHE A 398 12.85 12.84 -26.36
C PHE A 398 13.12 11.86 -25.22
N GLN A 399 13.48 10.63 -25.58
CA GLN A 399 13.92 9.59 -24.66
C GLN A 399 15.09 8.77 -25.24
N PHE A 400 16.01 8.39 -24.35
CA PHE A 400 16.97 7.30 -24.60
C PHE A 400 16.25 5.96 -24.38
N SER A 401 16.44 4.97 -25.24
CA SER A 401 15.73 3.67 -25.17
C SER A 401 16.65 2.44 -25.05
N GLU A 402 16.05 1.33 -24.61
CA GLU A 402 16.67 0.00 -24.59
C GLU A 402 16.42 -0.72 -25.93
N GLY A 403 17.31 -0.50 -26.89
CA GLY A 403 17.18 -1.07 -28.23
C GLY A 403 16.19 -0.33 -29.14
N ILE A 404 15.79 -1.04 -30.21
CA ILE A 404 14.71 -0.64 -31.15
C ILE A 404 13.31 -0.84 -30.49
N HIS A 405 13.24 -1.09 -29.18
CA HIS A 405 11.99 -1.23 -28.45
C HIS A 405 11.79 -0.05 -27.49
N ARG A 406 10.54 0.38 -27.38
CA ARG A 406 10.17 1.75 -27.00
C ARG A 406 10.23 2.05 -25.49
N SER A 407 11.00 1.25 -24.74
CA SER A 407 11.18 1.36 -23.30
C SER A 407 12.26 2.40 -22.96
N PRO A 408 11.97 3.45 -22.16
CA PRO A 408 12.95 4.48 -21.81
C PRO A 408 14.01 3.97 -20.81
N ARG A 409 15.30 4.10 -21.18
CA ARG A 409 16.44 3.67 -20.35
C ARG A 409 16.75 4.72 -19.27
N GLN A 410 16.22 4.51 -18.07
CA GLN A 410 16.50 5.36 -16.89
C GLN A 410 17.06 4.53 -15.73
N PRO A 411 18.26 4.84 -15.21
CA PRO A 411 19.16 5.91 -15.64
C PRO A 411 19.85 5.60 -16.98
N SER A 412 20.15 6.64 -17.75
CA SER A 412 20.79 6.53 -19.07
C SER A 412 22.30 6.31 -18.94
N ILE A 413 22.67 5.11 -18.52
CA ILE A 413 24.05 4.63 -18.29
C ILE A 413 24.34 3.47 -19.24
N TYR A 414 25.48 3.53 -19.95
CA TYR A 414 25.90 2.61 -21.02
C TYR A 414 27.33 2.10 -20.78
N GLN A 415 27.69 0.96 -21.37
CA GLN A 415 29.08 0.45 -21.43
C GLN A 415 29.77 0.73 -22.79
N PRO A 416 31.11 0.74 -22.85
CA PRO A 416 31.86 0.83 -24.11
C PRO A 416 31.52 -0.34 -25.06
N GLY A 417 31.13 0.01 -26.30
CA GLY A 417 30.62 -0.94 -27.29
C GLY A 417 29.10 -1.10 -27.33
N GLU A 418 28.33 -0.49 -26.42
CA GLU A 418 26.85 -0.51 -26.51
C GLU A 418 26.30 0.46 -27.57
N SER A 419 25.12 0.15 -28.10
CA SER A 419 24.35 1.08 -28.94
C SER A 419 23.44 1.98 -28.09
N VAL A 420 23.62 3.30 -28.22
CA VAL A 420 22.72 4.32 -27.69
C VAL A 420 21.58 4.52 -28.68
N TYR A 421 20.36 4.16 -28.27
CA TYR A 421 19.13 4.43 -29.02
C TYR A 421 18.44 5.68 -28.47
N MET A 422 17.94 6.52 -29.37
CA MET A 422 17.27 7.79 -29.07
C MET A 422 16.02 7.88 -29.93
N THR A 423 14.91 8.31 -29.34
CA THR A 423 13.66 8.54 -30.09
C THR A 423 13.02 9.83 -29.60
N PHE A 424 12.52 10.66 -30.50
CA PHE A 424 11.91 11.96 -30.21
C PHE A 424 10.93 12.39 -31.29
N ASP A 425 10.03 13.33 -30.99
CA ASP A 425 9.13 13.94 -31.97
C ASP A 425 9.56 15.38 -32.30
N VAL A 426 9.27 15.83 -33.52
CA VAL A 426 9.47 17.22 -33.98
C VAL A 426 8.14 17.80 -34.43
N ASP A 427 7.79 18.98 -33.93
CA ASP A 427 6.57 19.71 -34.29
C ASP A 427 6.85 21.23 -34.43
N GLY A 428 5.88 22.00 -34.94
CA GLY A 428 6.00 23.44 -35.14
C GLY A 428 6.81 23.87 -36.37
N TYR A 429 6.99 22.96 -37.32
CA TYR A 429 7.57 23.20 -38.65
C TYR A 429 6.54 23.81 -39.63
N MET A 430 7.00 24.45 -40.69
CA MET A 430 6.14 24.99 -41.75
C MET A 430 5.99 24.04 -42.94
N LEU A 431 4.78 23.94 -43.48
CA LEU A 431 4.49 23.22 -44.73
C LEU A 431 4.69 24.13 -45.95
N GLY A 432 5.71 23.87 -46.77
CA GLY A 432 5.90 24.48 -48.08
C GLY A 432 5.23 23.62 -49.16
N ASP A 433 4.30 24.19 -49.94
CA ASP A 433 3.51 23.47 -50.96
C ASP A 433 2.89 22.14 -50.48
N GLY A 434 2.47 22.10 -49.19
CA GLY A 434 1.90 20.90 -48.56
C GLY A 434 2.92 19.85 -48.11
N LYS A 435 4.22 20.16 -48.12
CA LYS A 435 5.30 19.26 -47.73
C LYS A 435 6.04 19.76 -46.49
N ALA A 436 6.33 18.88 -45.54
CA ALA A 436 7.31 19.15 -44.51
C ALA A 436 8.71 18.82 -45.07
N TRP A 437 9.69 19.68 -44.81
CA TRP A 437 11.09 19.42 -45.13
C TRP A 437 11.97 19.71 -43.92
N ILE A 438 12.28 18.65 -43.16
CA ILE A 438 13.01 18.70 -41.90
C ILE A 438 14.31 17.90 -42.05
N GLN A 439 15.41 18.50 -41.60
CA GLN A 439 16.76 17.94 -41.71
C GLN A 439 17.40 17.91 -40.32
N GLU A 440 17.87 16.74 -39.89
CA GLU A 440 18.55 16.53 -38.61
C GLU A 440 20.07 16.44 -38.78
N ASP A 441 20.82 17.15 -37.95
CA ASP A 441 22.23 16.86 -37.66
C ASP A 441 22.38 16.46 -36.19
N LEU A 442 23.23 15.49 -35.92
CA LEU A 442 23.53 15.01 -34.57
C LEU A 442 25.02 15.11 -34.29
N SER A 443 25.38 15.63 -33.12
CA SER A 443 26.76 15.63 -32.63
C SER A 443 26.87 15.11 -31.20
N ILE A 444 27.94 14.38 -30.91
CA ILE A 444 28.28 13.90 -29.57
C ILE A 444 29.58 14.56 -29.12
N THR A 445 29.53 15.21 -27.96
CA THR A 445 30.70 15.71 -27.24
C THR A 445 31.10 14.69 -26.16
N TYR A 446 32.38 14.31 -26.16
CA TYR A 446 33.00 13.42 -25.19
C TYR A 446 33.26 14.10 -23.83
N PRO A 447 33.57 13.34 -22.76
CA PRO A 447 33.80 13.89 -21.41
C PRO A 447 34.97 14.88 -21.32
N ASP A 448 35.92 14.81 -22.25
CA ASP A 448 37.07 15.72 -22.39
C ASP A 448 36.73 17.05 -23.09
N GLY A 449 35.50 17.22 -23.58
CA GLY A 449 35.04 18.39 -24.32
C GLY A 449 35.27 18.34 -25.84
N ASN A 450 35.89 17.28 -26.37
CA ASN A 450 36.07 17.12 -27.81
C ASN A 450 34.76 16.66 -28.48
N VAL A 451 34.49 17.13 -29.69
CA VAL A 451 33.37 16.61 -30.52
C VAL A 451 33.82 15.29 -31.13
N GLY A 452 33.34 14.18 -30.56
CA GLY A 452 33.78 12.83 -30.88
C GLY A 452 33.08 12.22 -32.10
N LEU A 453 31.82 12.61 -32.32
CA LEU A 453 31.02 12.19 -33.47
C LEU A 453 30.24 13.40 -33.99
N LYS A 454 30.20 13.58 -35.31
CA LYS A 454 29.31 14.52 -35.98
C LYS A 454 28.72 13.85 -37.22
N LEU A 455 27.41 13.67 -37.21
CA LEU A 455 26.62 13.14 -38.32
C LEU A 455 25.75 14.27 -38.85
N GLU A 456 26.11 14.82 -40.01
CA GLU A 456 25.29 15.79 -40.73
C GLU A 456 24.27 15.06 -41.59
N ASN A 457 23.04 15.57 -41.65
CA ASN A 457 21.94 14.99 -42.42
C ASN A 457 21.61 13.52 -42.03
N ILE A 458 21.62 13.19 -40.73
CA ILE A 458 21.38 11.82 -40.25
C ILE A 458 19.98 11.31 -40.61
N ASN A 459 18.99 12.22 -40.58
CA ASN A 459 17.64 12.01 -41.10
C ASN A 459 17.23 13.22 -41.96
N GLU A 460 16.58 12.96 -43.09
CA GLU A 460 15.91 13.97 -43.92
C GLU A 460 14.46 13.54 -44.15
N PHE A 461 13.52 14.21 -43.49
CA PHE A 461 12.09 14.01 -43.71
C PHE A 461 11.62 15.00 -44.78
N ASN A 462 11.25 14.49 -45.95
CA ASN A 462 10.68 15.27 -47.05
C ASN A 462 9.46 14.52 -47.59
N SER A 463 8.25 14.95 -47.22
CA SER A 463 7.00 14.26 -47.56
C SER A 463 5.77 15.15 -47.49
N GLU A 464 4.76 14.81 -48.27
CA GLU A 464 3.45 15.47 -48.30
C GLU A 464 2.63 15.16 -47.04
N LEU A 465 2.05 16.19 -46.43
CA LEU A 465 1.32 16.13 -45.18
C LEU A 465 0.07 17.02 -45.27
N GLU A 466 -1.11 16.45 -45.01
CA GLU A 466 -2.37 17.19 -45.06
C GLU A 466 -2.43 18.33 -44.03
N ARG A 467 -1.73 18.19 -42.90
CA ARG A 467 -1.65 19.14 -41.77
C ARG A 467 -0.33 18.97 -41.02
N SER A 468 0.13 20.02 -40.34
CA SER A 468 1.24 19.94 -39.39
C SER A 468 0.88 19.13 -38.16
N GLY A 469 1.90 18.53 -37.54
CA GLY A 469 1.85 17.80 -36.28
C GLY A 469 3.11 16.96 -36.07
N ALA A 470 3.34 16.52 -34.84
CA ALA A 470 4.51 15.73 -34.43
C ALA A 470 4.94 14.61 -35.41
N ILE A 471 6.20 14.67 -35.86
CA ILE A 471 6.88 13.64 -36.67
C ILE A 471 7.93 12.94 -35.80
N ARG A 472 7.86 11.61 -35.67
CA ARG A 472 8.81 10.82 -34.88
C ARG A 472 10.12 10.59 -35.66
N PHE A 473 11.23 10.84 -34.99
CA PHE A 473 12.59 10.49 -35.40
C PHE A 473 13.14 9.41 -34.46
N GLU A 474 13.87 8.45 -35.01
CA GLU A 474 14.51 7.35 -34.28
C GLU A 474 15.96 7.24 -34.74
N ASN A 475 16.92 7.21 -33.81
CA ASN A 475 18.35 7.21 -34.08
C ASN A 475 19.09 6.16 -33.23
N ASN A 476 20.10 5.52 -33.80
CA ASN A 476 20.97 4.56 -33.10
C ASN A 476 22.46 4.87 -33.35
N ILE A 477 23.26 4.86 -32.29
CA ILE A 477 24.71 5.15 -32.36
C ILE A 477 25.48 4.12 -31.56
N ALA A 478 26.37 3.37 -32.20
CA ALA A 478 27.29 2.47 -31.52
C ALA A 478 28.39 3.29 -30.82
N LEU A 479 28.61 3.06 -29.53
CA LEU A 479 29.74 3.59 -28.79
C LEU A 479 31.03 2.85 -29.19
N PRO A 480 32.18 3.53 -29.28
CA PRO A 480 33.47 2.86 -29.43
C PRO A 480 33.74 1.83 -28.31
N ALA A 481 34.46 0.76 -28.62
CA ALA A 481 34.82 -0.28 -27.64
C ALA A 481 35.81 0.22 -26.55
N ASP A 482 36.46 1.36 -26.83
CA ASP A 482 37.41 2.12 -26.02
C ASP A 482 36.81 3.43 -25.47
N ALA A 483 35.48 3.60 -25.51
CA ALA A 483 34.80 4.80 -25.03
C ALA A 483 35.20 5.17 -23.59
N GLN A 484 35.64 6.42 -23.41
CA GLN A 484 36.09 6.95 -22.12
C GLN A 484 34.95 6.95 -21.08
N PRO A 485 35.18 6.53 -19.82
CA PRO A 485 34.18 6.69 -18.77
C PRO A 485 33.88 8.17 -18.48
N GLY A 486 32.61 8.55 -18.35
CA GLY A 486 32.22 9.93 -18.06
C GLY A 486 30.85 10.34 -18.59
N ARG A 487 30.60 11.65 -18.65
CA ARG A 487 29.36 12.26 -19.15
C ARG A 487 29.49 12.64 -20.63
N TYR A 488 28.60 12.12 -21.45
CA TYR A 488 28.52 12.39 -22.88
C TYR A 488 27.38 13.37 -23.14
N THR A 489 27.56 14.31 -24.06
CA THR A 489 26.52 15.28 -24.43
C THR A 489 26.11 15.11 -25.88
N VAL A 490 24.86 14.73 -26.12
CA VAL A 490 24.24 14.74 -27.45
C VAL A 490 23.71 16.15 -27.70
N THR A 491 24.08 16.74 -28.84
CA THR A 491 23.48 17.97 -29.35
C THR A 491 22.80 17.66 -30.68
N LEU A 492 21.47 17.71 -30.68
CA LEU A 492 20.64 17.67 -31.88
C LEU A 492 20.62 19.08 -32.49
N SER A 493 20.67 19.18 -33.81
CA SER A 493 20.40 20.40 -34.58
C SER A 493 19.34 20.09 -35.62
N ILE A 494 18.16 20.67 -35.48
CA ILE A 494 17.01 20.38 -36.35
C ILE A 494 16.69 21.61 -37.18
N ARG A 495 16.65 21.42 -38.50
CA ARG A 495 16.55 22.48 -39.51
C ARG A 495 15.28 22.30 -40.33
N ASP A 496 14.35 23.24 -40.19
CA ASP A 496 13.20 23.39 -41.09
C ASP A 496 13.67 24.15 -42.34
N ARG A 497 13.61 23.47 -43.49
CA ARG A 497 14.09 23.96 -44.78
C ARG A 497 13.09 24.90 -45.45
N ASN A 498 11.81 24.79 -45.12
CA ASN A 498 10.75 25.67 -45.59
C ASN A 498 10.77 27.00 -44.83
N ALA A 499 10.96 26.96 -43.51
CA ALA A 499 11.05 28.14 -42.65
C ALA A 499 12.45 28.77 -42.61
N SER A 500 13.50 28.04 -43.02
CA SER A 500 14.91 28.39 -42.74
C SER A 500 15.19 28.63 -41.24
N LYS A 501 14.47 27.92 -40.35
CA LYS A 501 14.67 27.94 -38.90
C LYS A 501 15.56 26.76 -38.48
N GLU A 502 16.43 27.00 -37.50
CA GLU A 502 17.31 25.98 -36.89
C GLU A 502 17.19 26.06 -35.36
N ILE A 503 16.91 24.93 -34.72
CA ILE A 503 16.92 24.77 -33.26
C ILE A 503 18.06 23.85 -32.84
N LYS A 504 18.56 24.02 -31.61
CA LYS A 504 19.57 23.14 -31.01
C LYS A 504 19.16 22.73 -29.61
N GLU A 505 19.23 21.43 -29.38
CA GLU A 505 18.79 20.84 -28.12
C GLU A 505 19.82 19.85 -27.59
N GLN A 506 20.08 19.91 -26.29
CA GLN A 506 21.10 19.12 -25.62
C GLN A 506 20.49 18.12 -24.64
N ARG A 507 21.06 16.91 -24.66
CA ARG A 507 20.74 15.78 -23.77
C ARG A 507 22.04 15.09 -23.39
N PHE A 508 22.04 14.29 -22.32
CA PHE A 508 23.27 13.66 -21.82
C PHE A 508 23.02 12.25 -21.29
N PHE A 509 24.02 11.41 -21.47
CA PHE A 509 24.10 10.05 -20.93
C PHE A 509 25.46 9.84 -20.26
N TYR A 510 25.64 8.71 -19.57
CA TYR A 510 26.89 8.36 -18.91
C TYR A 510 27.45 7.04 -19.44
N VAL A 511 28.78 6.94 -19.49
CA VAL A 511 29.51 5.71 -19.81
C VAL A 511 30.31 5.26 -18.59
N THR A 512 30.19 3.99 -18.20
CA THR A 512 30.96 3.38 -17.10
C THR A 512 32.21 2.64 -17.60
N PRO A 513 33.24 2.45 -16.76
CA PRO A 513 34.38 1.61 -17.12
C PRO A 513 33.95 0.17 -17.41
N LYS A 514 34.64 -0.49 -18.35
CA LYS A 514 34.49 -1.92 -18.58
C LYS A 514 35.14 -2.70 -17.42
N GLU A 515 34.42 -3.66 -16.85
CA GLU A 515 34.70 -4.26 -15.54
C GLU A 515 36.01 -5.08 -15.46
N SER A 516 36.67 -5.33 -16.60
CA SER A 516 37.88 -6.14 -16.73
C SER A 516 39.20 -5.45 -16.33
N SER A 517 39.16 -4.42 -15.47
CA SER A 517 40.34 -3.68 -15.01
C SER A 517 40.40 -3.46 -13.49
N ILE A 518 39.36 -3.82 -12.74
CA ILE A 518 39.33 -3.66 -11.27
C ILE A 518 39.89 -4.93 -10.58
N ARG A 519 41.18 -5.23 -10.84
CA ARG A 519 41.93 -6.23 -10.07
C ARG A 519 43.43 -5.90 -10.02
N GLY A 520 43.75 -4.71 -9.53
CA GLY A 520 45.11 -4.31 -9.20
C GLY A 520 45.50 -4.69 -7.77
N GLU A 521 46.71 -5.23 -7.62
CA GLU A 521 47.60 -5.12 -6.45
C GLU A 521 47.07 -5.59 -5.07
N GLU A 522 47.42 -6.82 -4.69
CA GLU A 522 47.71 -7.17 -3.29
C GLU A 522 49.23 -7.12 -3.04
N PRO A 523 49.67 -6.77 -1.81
CA PRO A 523 51.09 -6.56 -1.49
C PRO A 523 51.88 -7.87 -1.30
N PRO A 524 53.23 -7.83 -1.38
CA PRO A 524 54.06 -8.99 -1.12
C PRO A 524 54.11 -9.35 0.37
N SER A 525 54.15 -10.65 0.66
CA SER A 525 54.48 -11.23 1.97
C SER A 525 55.50 -12.36 1.77
N ASP A 526 56.60 -12.33 2.52
CA ASP A 526 57.72 -13.26 2.39
C ASP A 526 57.41 -14.67 2.96
N GLU A 527 57.93 -15.73 2.31
CA GLU A 527 58.50 -16.92 2.98
C GLU A 527 59.25 -17.84 1.96
N GLU A 528 60.35 -18.48 2.40
CA GLU A 528 61.24 -19.38 1.62
C GLU A 528 61.08 -20.88 2.06
N PRO A 529 61.85 -21.88 1.58
CA PRO A 529 61.79 -22.43 0.21
C PRO A 529 61.86 -23.99 0.09
N THR A 530 61.24 -24.59 -0.94
CA THR A 530 61.55 -25.96 -1.49
C THR A 530 61.36 -27.18 -0.53
N PRO A 531 61.60 -28.48 -0.89
CA PRO A 531 62.15 -29.10 -2.13
C PRO A 531 61.41 -30.32 -2.77
N THR A 532 61.55 -30.41 -4.10
CA THR A 532 61.96 -31.56 -4.96
C THR A 532 61.56 -33.04 -4.69
N ASN A 533 60.87 -33.66 -5.66
CA ASN A 533 61.27 -34.91 -6.38
C ASN A 533 60.37 -35.16 -7.62
N GLN A 534 60.93 -35.46 -8.82
CA GLN A 534 61.07 -36.80 -9.46
C GLN A 534 59.72 -37.56 -9.60
N ALA A 535 59.06 -37.70 -10.76
CA ALA A 535 59.42 -38.30 -12.08
C ALA A 535 59.31 -39.85 -12.12
N GLU A 536 58.98 -40.55 -13.22
CA GLU A 536 58.61 -40.17 -14.63
C GLU A 536 57.06 -40.36 -14.87
N GLY A 537 56.41 -40.61 -16.04
CA GLY A 537 56.82 -40.84 -17.45
C GLY A 537 55.66 -41.15 -18.45
N GLU A 538 56.02 -41.33 -19.74
CA GLU A 538 55.33 -42.00 -20.90
C GLU A 538 53.97 -41.49 -21.50
N GLU A 539 54.01 -41.22 -22.82
CA GLU A 539 52.96 -41.19 -23.86
C GLU A 539 53.00 -42.56 -24.63
N PRO A 540 52.16 -42.92 -25.65
CA PRO A 540 50.97 -42.26 -26.25
C PRO A 540 49.77 -43.21 -26.57
N GLU A 541 48.74 -42.71 -27.28
CA GLU A 541 47.77 -43.43 -28.16
C GLU A 541 46.91 -44.59 -27.55
N GLU A 542 45.84 -45.16 -28.16
CA GLU A 542 45.24 -45.00 -29.50
C GLU A 542 43.68 -44.87 -29.47
N LYS A 543 42.92 -45.65 -30.27
CA LYS A 543 41.55 -45.36 -30.76
C LYS A 543 40.54 -46.52 -30.62
N GLN A 544 39.24 -46.19 -30.76
CA GLN A 544 38.13 -47.04 -31.28
C GLN A 544 37.75 -48.28 -30.41
N ASP A 545 36.56 -48.90 -30.49
CA ASP A 545 35.25 -48.59 -31.12
C ASP A 545 34.14 -49.43 -30.42
N GLU A 546 32.87 -49.28 -30.86
CA GLU A 546 31.74 -50.24 -30.71
C GLU A 546 31.16 -50.46 -29.27
N GLU A 547 29.85 -50.27 -29.04
CA GLU A 547 28.72 -51.24 -29.18
C GLU A 547 28.70 -52.36 -28.11
N SER A 548 27.57 -52.83 -27.56
CA SER A 548 26.15 -52.41 -27.59
C SER A 548 25.36 -53.17 -26.48
N GLU A 549 24.02 -53.05 -26.47
CA GLU A 549 23.03 -53.92 -25.78
C GLU A 549 22.99 -53.95 -24.22
N ASP A 550 21.84 -54.16 -23.55
CA ASP A 550 20.44 -53.80 -23.85
C ASP A 550 19.58 -53.97 -22.55
N SER A 551 18.25 -53.80 -22.65
CA SER A 551 17.19 -54.18 -21.67
C SER A 551 17.12 -53.33 -20.38
N GLU A 552 15.95 -53.03 -19.77
CA GLU A 552 14.52 -53.29 -20.05
C GLU A 552 13.70 -52.30 -19.16
N ASN A 553 12.38 -52.01 -19.29
CA ASN A 553 11.31 -52.55 -20.14
C ASN A 553 10.16 -51.49 -20.33
N LEU A 554 9.16 -51.86 -21.14
CA LEU A 554 7.80 -51.34 -21.44
C LEU A 554 7.00 -50.57 -20.34
N SER A 555 5.90 -49.84 -20.64
CA SER A 555 5.03 -49.82 -21.85
C SER A 555 4.31 -48.46 -22.11
N LEU A 556 3.75 -48.33 -23.32
CA LEU A 556 2.79 -47.32 -23.78
C LEU A 556 1.46 -47.99 -24.20
N ASP A 557 0.35 -47.27 -24.07
CA ASP A 557 -0.94 -47.46 -24.78
C ASP A 557 -1.55 -46.05 -24.97
N THR A 558 -1.87 -45.48 -26.14
CA THR A 558 -2.65 -45.88 -27.35
C THR A 558 -4.18 -45.96 -27.09
N GLN A 559 -5.12 -45.42 -27.90
CA GLN A 559 -5.12 -44.64 -29.17
C GLN A 559 -6.25 -43.55 -29.19
N PRO A 560 -6.26 -42.60 -30.16
CA PRO A 560 -7.38 -41.69 -30.46
C PRO A 560 -8.30 -42.21 -31.60
N TYR A 561 -9.53 -41.69 -31.72
CA TYR A 561 -10.42 -41.82 -32.90
C TYR A 561 -11.38 -40.62 -33.04
N GLU A 562 -11.90 -40.40 -34.25
CA GLU A 562 -12.75 -39.27 -34.68
C GLU A 562 -14.24 -39.66 -34.93
N GLU A 563 -15.08 -38.63 -35.11
CA GLU A 563 -16.43 -38.57 -35.73
C GLU A 563 -17.45 -39.73 -35.56
N ASP A 564 -18.52 -39.45 -34.78
CA ASP A 564 -19.92 -39.36 -35.26
C ASP A 564 -20.76 -38.49 -34.28
#